data_AF-A0A959VPI2-F1
#
_entry.id   AF-A0A959VPI2-F1
#
_cell.length_a   1.000
_cell.length_b   1.000
_cell.length_c   1.000
_cell.angle_alpha   90.00
_cell.angle_beta   90.00
_cell.angle_gamma   90.00
#
_symmetry.space_group_name_H-M   'P 1'
#
loop_
_entity.id
_entity.type
_entity.pdbx_description
1 polymer ?
#
loop_
_entity_poly.entity_id
_entity_poly.type
_entity_poly.pdbx_seq_one_letter_code
_entity_poly.pdbx_strand_id
1 'polypeptide(L)'
;MPAAYDAGDLQRIFRQINDRIRAIEEHLVVLSEKAGVAYSLPSEGLPKEVIELARAGKTLEAIKLYREMTNADFETARAAVSAV
;
A
#
# COMPACT_ATOMS: atom_id res chain seq x y z
N MET A 1 25.40 -7.16 18.27
CA MET A 1 25.40 -7.91 17.00
C MET A 1 24.08 -7.62 16.31
N PRO A 2 24.00 -6.79 15.26
CA PRO A 2 22.80 -6.76 14.45
C PRO A 2 22.69 -8.12 13.74
N ALA A 3 21.57 -8.83 13.93
CA ALA A 3 21.32 -10.05 13.19
C ALA A 3 21.31 -9.71 11.70
N ALA A 4 22.27 -10.22 10.94
CA ALA A 4 22.26 -10.12 9.49
C ALA A 4 21.14 -11.04 9.00
N TYR A 5 19.94 -10.49 8.83
CA TYR A 5 18.85 -11.23 8.22
C TYR A 5 19.23 -11.56 6.77
N ASP A 6 19.14 -12.84 6.40
CA ASP A 6 19.28 -13.22 5.01
C ASP A 6 18.00 -12.89 4.22
N ALA A 7 18.10 -12.91 2.89
CA ALA A 7 16.96 -12.58 2.03
C ALA A 7 15.76 -13.54 2.21
N GLY A 8 16.01 -14.80 2.58
CA GLY A 8 14.96 -15.81 2.81
C GLY A 8 14.21 -15.57 4.11
N ASP A 9 14.91 -15.16 5.16
CA ASP A 9 14.34 -14.79 6.45
C ASP A 9 13.45 -13.55 6.34
N LEU A 10 13.93 -12.51 5.64
CA LEU A 10 13.12 -11.31 5.38
C LEU A 10 11.86 -11.66 4.61
N GLN A 11 11.96 -12.47 3.56
CA GLN A 11 10.79 -12.92 2.80
C GLN A 11 9.79 -13.69 3.67
N ARG A 12 10.26 -14.55 4.58
CA ARG A 12 9.37 -15.29 5.50
C ARG A 12 8.67 -14.33 6.47
N ILE A 13 9.41 -13.38 7.04
CA ILE A 13 8.88 -12.39 7.97
C ILE A 13 7.83 -11.52 7.28
N PHE A 14 8.12 -10.99 6.09
CA PHE A 14 7.18 -10.18 5.34
C PHE A 14 5.91 -10.94 4.97
N ARG A 15 6.02 -12.20 4.54
CA ARG A 15 4.84 -13.05 4.30
C ARG A 15 3.99 -13.19 5.57
N GLN A 16 4.62 -13.52 6.69
CA GLN A 16 3.90 -13.67 7.96
C GLN A 16 3.23 -12.36 8.42
N ILE A 17 3.89 -11.22 8.21
CA ILE A 17 3.30 -9.89 8.52
C ILE A 17 2.10 -9.62 7.62
N ASN A 18 2.23 -9.85 6.31
CA ASN A 18 1.15 -9.61 5.35
C ASN A 18 -0.07 -10.50 5.64
N ASP A 19 0.15 -11.78 5.95
CA ASP A 19 -0.93 -12.70 6.31
C ASP A 19 -1.66 -12.25 7.58
N ARG A 20 -0.91 -11.75 8.57
CA ARG A 20 -1.48 -11.20 9.81
C ARG A 20 -2.26 -9.91 9.55
N ILE A 21 -1.76 -9.01 8.71
CA ILE A 21 -2.45 -7.77 8.36
C ILE A 21 -3.78 -8.11 7.68
N ARG A 22 -3.79 -9.03 6.71
CA ARG A 22 -5.02 -9.46 6.03
C ARG A 22 -6.06 -10.01 7.02
N ALA A 23 -5.65 -10.88 7.95
CA ALA A 23 -6.56 -11.40 8.97
C ALA A 23 -7.12 -10.29 9.90
N ILE A 24 -6.32 -9.28 10.22
CA ILE A 24 -6.77 -8.12 11.00
C ILE A 24 -7.78 -7.30 10.20
N GLU A 25 -7.52 -7.05 8.92
CA GLU A 25 -8.43 -6.30 8.05
C GLU A 25 -9.79 -7.01 7.89
N GLU A 26 -9.78 -8.33 7.70
CA GLU A 26 -11.01 -9.15 7.67
C GLU A 26 -11.82 -8.99 8.96
N HIS A 27 -11.17 -9.02 10.12
CA HIS A 27 -11.83 -8.80 11.40
C HIS A 27 -12.30 -7.35 11.56
N LEU A 28 -11.54 -6.37 11.08
CA LEU A 28 -11.89 -4.96 11.14
C LEU A 28 -13.16 -4.67 10.33
N VAL A 29 -13.34 -5.27 9.15
CA VAL A 29 -14.58 -5.14 8.36
C VAL A 29 -15.79 -5.58 9.17
N VAL A 30 -15.73 -6.76 9.80
CA VAL A 30 -16.83 -7.29 10.61
C VAL A 30 -17.11 -6.40 11.83
N LEU A 31 -16.06 -5.90 12.49
CA LEU A 31 -16.20 -5.03 13.66
C LEU A 31 -16.73 -3.65 13.28
N SER A 32 -16.28 -3.08 12.16
CA SER A 32 -16.68 -1.76 11.69
C SER A 32 -18.15 -1.74 11.32
N GLU A 33 -18.65 -2.78 10.65
CA GLU A 33 -20.08 -2.97 10.38
C GLU A 33 -20.91 -2.96 11.66
N LYS A 34 -20.47 -3.72 12.69
CA LYS A 34 -21.16 -3.78 13.98
C LYS A 34 -21.08 -2.47 14.76
N ALA A 35 -19.99 -1.73 14.63
CA ALA A 35 -19.78 -0.44 15.27
C ALA A 35 -20.48 0.71 14.54
N GLY A 36 -21.05 0.47 13.35
CA GLY A 36 -21.64 1.51 12.50
C GLY A 36 -20.60 2.48 11.92
N VAL A 37 -19.34 2.06 11.83
CA VAL A 37 -18.24 2.85 11.27
C VAL A 37 -17.86 2.25 9.93
N ALA A 38 -17.72 3.09 8.89
CA ALA A 38 -17.26 2.63 7.59
C ALA A 38 -15.76 2.36 7.65
N TYR A 39 -15.34 1.12 7.35
CA TYR A 39 -13.95 0.77 7.10
C TYR A 39 -13.78 0.45 5.62
N SER A 40 -12.89 1.17 4.95
CA SER A 40 -12.51 0.89 3.56
C SER A 40 -11.23 0.07 3.56
N LEU A 41 -11.27 -1.10 2.92
CA LEU A 41 -10.06 -1.88 2.66
C LEU A 41 -9.08 -1.00 1.85
N PRO A 42 -7.79 -0.97 2.24
CA PRO A 42 -6.76 -0.41 1.37
C PRO A 42 -6.84 -1.12 0.02
N SER A 43 -7.03 -0.37 -1.08
CA SER A 43 -7.00 -0.97 -2.40
C SER A 43 -5.62 -1.58 -2.65
N GLU A 44 -5.54 -2.82 -3.12
CA GLU A 44 -4.29 -3.52 -3.48
C GLU A 44 -3.51 -2.86 -4.66
N GLY A 45 -3.85 -1.62 -5.04
CA GLY A 45 -3.25 -0.90 -6.15
C GLY A 45 -3.22 0.59 -5.94
N LEU A 46 -2.69 1.28 -6.95
CA LEU A 46 -2.62 2.74 -6.99
C LEU A 46 -4.03 3.35 -6.87
N PRO A 47 -4.18 4.46 -6.11
CA PRO A 47 -5.43 5.22 -6.09
C PRO A 47 -5.90 5.54 -7.51
N LYS A 48 -7.22 5.51 -7.75
CA LYS A 48 -7.78 5.71 -9.09
C LYS A 48 -7.34 7.04 -9.70
N GLU A 49 -7.29 8.08 -8.88
CA GLU A 49 -6.88 9.43 -9.23
C GLU A 49 -5.41 9.46 -9.67
N VAL A 50 -4.54 8.67 -9.03
CA VAL A 50 -3.14 8.52 -9.42
C VAL A 50 -3.03 7.80 -10.78
N ILE A 51 -3.84 6.75 -11.00
CA ILE A 51 -3.89 6.02 -12.26
C ILE A 51 -4.36 6.92 -13.41
N GLU A 52 -5.40 7.72 -13.19
CA GLU A 52 -5.93 8.65 -14.18
C GLU A 52 -4.91 9.72 -14.57
N LEU A 53 -4.22 10.31 -13.59
CA LEU A 53 -3.13 11.26 -13.83
C LEU A 53 -1.97 10.62 -14.60
N ALA A 54 -1.59 9.39 -14.24
CA ALA A 54 -0.53 8.65 -14.93
C ALA A 54 -0.90 8.38 -16.40
N ARG A 55 -2.12 7.88 -16.65
CA ARG A 55 -2.64 7.61 -18.00
C ARG A 55 -2.82 8.88 -18.84
N ALA A 56 -3.10 10.00 -18.22
CA ALA A 56 -3.18 11.30 -18.88
C ALA A 56 -1.79 11.90 -19.22
N GLY A 57 -0.69 11.19 -18.95
CA GLY A 57 0.68 11.67 -19.17
C GLY A 57 1.16 12.67 -18.13
N LYS A 58 0.39 12.89 -17.06
CA LYS A 58 0.71 13.82 -15.97
C LYS A 58 1.49 13.12 -14.86
N THR A 59 2.60 12.47 -15.23
CA THR A 59 3.37 11.57 -14.35
C THR A 59 3.86 12.26 -13.07
N LEU A 60 4.28 13.52 -13.15
CA LEU A 60 4.76 14.25 -11.98
C LEU A 60 3.62 14.54 -10.97
N GLU A 61 2.42 14.86 -11.47
CA GLU A 61 1.23 15.07 -10.63
C GLU A 61 0.78 13.75 -9.99
N ALA A 62 0.82 12.64 -10.74
CA ALA A 62 0.54 11.30 -10.22
C ALA A 62 1.52 10.91 -9.08
N ILE A 63 2.83 11.13 -9.28
CA ILE A 63 3.85 10.87 -8.26
C ILE A 63 3.61 11.72 -7.02
N LYS A 64 3.30 13.02 -7.19
CA LYS A 64 3.03 13.92 -6.08
C LYS A 64 1.81 13.44 -5.27
N LEU A 65 0.70 13.14 -5.96
CA LEU A 65 -0.52 12.67 -5.32
C LEU A 65 -0.31 11.34 -4.57
N TYR A 66 0.40 10.39 -5.17
CA TYR A 66 0.71 9.12 -4.52
C TYR A 66 1.49 9.33 -3.21
N ARG A 67 2.46 10.24 -3.19
CA ARG A 67 3.25 10.54 -1.99
C ARG A 67 2.41 11.21 -0.90
N GLU A 68 1.51 12.11 -1.27
CA GLU A 68 0.59 12.76 -0.32
C GLU A 68 -0.35 11.74 0.34
N MET A 69 -0.81 10.74 -0.41
CA MET A 69 -1.73 9.72 0.10
C MET A 69 -1.02 8.63 0.92
N THR A 70 0.20 8.24 0.55
CA THR A 70 0.89 7.07 1.12
C THR A 70 2.09 7.41 2.00
N ASN A 71 2.52 8.67 2.03
CA ASN A 71 3.79 9.12 2.60
C ASN A 71 5.04 8.41 2.06
N ALA A 72 4.93 7.81 0.86
CA ALA A 72 6.07 7.18 0.21
C ALA A 72 7.17 8.19 -0.15
N ASP A 73 8.41 7.71 -0.20
CA ASP A 73 9.51 8.47 -0.79
C ASP A 73 9.37 8.61 -2.31
N PHE A 74 10.21 9.46 -2.90
CA PHE A 74 10.12 9.78 -4.32
C PHE A 74 10.40 8.56 -5.22
N GLU A 75 11.38 7.72 -4.87
CA GLU A 75 11.75 6.57 -5.69
C GLU A 75 10.65 5.50 -5.68
N THR A 76 10.08 5.22 -4.51
CA THR A 76 8.95 4.30 -4.33
C THR A 76 7.72 4.80 -5.10
N ALA A 77 7.41 6.09 -5.00
CA ALA A 77 6.29 6.68 -5.72
C ALA A 77 6.49 6.68 -7.24
N ARG A 78 7.70 6.99 -7.71
CA ARG A 78 8.05 6.93 -9.13
C ARG A 78 7.93 5.51 -9.67
N ALA A 79 8.46 4.53 -8.94
CA ALA A 79 8.38 3.13 -9.32
C ALA A 79 6.93 2.65 -9.43
N ALA A 80 6.09 2.98 -8.44
CA ALA A 80 4.68 2.64 -8.45
C ALA A 80 3.94 3.26 -9.64
N VAL A 81 4.10 4.57 -9.88
CA VAL A 81 3.45 5.27 -11.00
C VAL A 81 3.96 4.80 -12.36
N SER A 82 5.24 4.43 -12.48
CA SER A 82 5.83 3.95 -13.75
C SER A 82 5.33 2.57 -14.18
N ALA A 83 4.69 1.83 -13.29
CA ALA A 83 4.12 0.51 -13.57
C ALA A 83 2.66 0.59 -14.10
N VAL A 84 2.10 1.79 -14.24
CA VAL A 84 0.74 2.07 -14.77
C VAL A 84 0.75 2.21 -16.28
#